data_AF-A0A1H9S069-F1
#
_entry.id   AF-A0A1H9S069-F1
#
_cell.length_a   1.000
_cell.length_b   1.000
_cell.length_c   1.000
_cell.angle_alpha   90.00
_cell.angle_beta   90.00
_cell.angle_gamma   90.00
#
_symmetry.space_group_name_H-M   'P 1'
#
loop_
_entity.id
_entity.type
_entity.pdbx_description
1 polymer ?
#
loop_
_entity_poly.entity_id
_entity_poly.type
_entity_poly.pdbx_seq_one_letter_code
_entity_poly.pdbx_strand_id
1 'polypeptide(L)'
;MTGQVLLFVHAHPDDESLATGVALAHHARQGHEVHVLTCTLGEEGEVIPAELAHLASDRDDTLGPWRREELRRATAALGVRHRVLGEDPDRGVLSRWRDSGMAGTPTAANPAAFVNADVDEVAALVADVVTELRPSVVVTYDEHGGYGHPDHIQTHRVTCAAVASLPEAERPALYAVLTPRSWALEDRGWLAEHVPASAGWQVPAPGDAFPPSVVDDVVVTHEVIDPDAVPAQEAALRAHRTQVSVGERCYALSNDIAARLSGREGFANLDPETGALVPPPSGASRRTPLLPGAGA
;
A
#
# COMPACT_ATOMS: atom_id res chain seq x y z
N MET A 1 3.04 -21.31 -18.68
CA MET A 1 2.98 -19.85 -18.86
C MET A 1 4.15 -19.27 -18.09
N THR A 2 4.95 -18.39 -18.69
CA THR A 2 6.01 -17.68 -17.96
C THR A 2 5.36 -16.71 -16.99
N GLY A 3 5.73 -16.75 -15.70
CA GLY A 3 5.20 -15.81 -14.71
C GLY A 3 5.53 -14.37 -15.08
N GLN A 4 4.60 -13.45 -14.80
CA GLN A 4 4.83 -12.01 -14.89
C GLN A 4 5.59 -11.52 -13.66
N VAL A 5 6.24 -10.35 -13.77
CA VAL A 5 6.86 -9.65 -12.64
C VAL A 5 5.98 -8.44 -12.29
N LEU A 6 5.63 -8.29 -11.01
CA LEU A 6 4.81 -7.20 -10.49
C LEU A 6 5.56 -6.48 -9.37
N LEU A 7 5.45 -5.15 -9.34
CA LEU A 7 6.06 -4.30 -8.32
C LEU A 7 4.98 -3.43 -7.66
N PHE A 8 4.94 -3.44 -6.33
CA PHE A 8 4.05 -2.61 -5.52
C PHE A 8 4.92 -1.65 -4.70
N VAL A 9 4.73 -0.35 -4.88
CA VAL A 9 5.55 0.69 -4.23
C VAL A 9 4.71 1.39 -3.17
N HIS A 10 5.12 1.22 -1.91
CA HIS A 10 4.41 1.66 -0.71
C HIS A 10 5.27 2.54 0.18
N ALA A 11 4.64 3.38 0.99
CA ALA A 11 5.33 4.34 1.84
C ALA A 11 5.91 3.68 3.10
N HIS A 12 5.11 2.87 3.79
CA HIS A 12 5.45 2.34 5.11
C HIS A 12 5.22 0.82 5.24
N PRO A 13 5.84 0.17 6.25
CA PRO A 13 5.55 -1.22 6.61
C PRO A 13 4.13 -1.42 7.15
N ASP A 14 3.23 -2.03 6.38
CA ASP A 14 1.80 -2.36 6.63
C ASP A 14 0.90 -1.99 5.44
N ASP A 15 1.23 -0.91 4.75
CA ASP A 15 0.54 -0.44 3.55
C ASP A 15 0.35 -1.54 2.50
N GLU A 16 1.35 -2.41 2.33
CA GLU A 16 1.29 -3.52 1.36
C GLU A 16 0.21 -4.53 1.74
N SER A 17 0.01 -4.75 3.04
CA SER A 17 -1.00 -5.68 3.54
C SER A 17 -2.39 -5.04 3.60
N LEU A 18 -2.45 -3.73 3.93
CA LEU A 18 -3.67 -2.95 4.07
C LEU A 18 -4.33 -2.63 2.73
N ALA A 19 -3.54 -2.19 1.75
CA ALA A 19 -4.05 -1.69 0.48
C ALA A 19 -4.03 -2.75 -0.63
N THR A 20 -3.04 -3.66 -0.62
CA THR A 20 -2.77 -4.54 -1.77
C THR A 20 -2.55 -6.02 -1.40
N GLY A 21 -2.86 -6.40 -0.15
CA GLY A 21 -2.58 -7.73 0.38
C GLY A 21 -3.30 -8.87 -0.38
N VAL A 22 -4.50 -8.61 -0.89
CA VAL A 22 -5.24 -9.57 -1.73
C VAL A 22 -4.52 -9.74 -3.06
N ALA A 23 -4.19 -8.66 -3.76
CA ALA A 23 -3.50 -8.69 -5.06
C ALA A 23 -2.11 -9.34 -4.96
N LEU A 24 -1.35 -9.03 -3.91
CA LEU A 24 -0.04 -9.61 -3.63
C LEU A 24 -0.13 -11.14 -3.51
N ALA A 25 -0.98 -11.63 -2.60
CA ALA A 25 -1.15 -13.06 -2.37
C ALA A 25 -1.77 -13.78 -3.58
N HIS A 26 -2.75 -13.15 -4.24
CA HIS A 26 -3.41 -13.66 -5.45
C HIS A 26 -2.40 -13.97 -6.56
N HIS A 27 -1.56 -12.98 -6.91
CA HIS A 27 -0.60 -13.14 -7.99
C HIS A 27 0.58 -14.04 -7.62
N ALA A 28 1.03 -14.03 -6.37
CA ALA A 28 2.05 -14.96 -5.88
C ALA A 28 1.58 -16.43 -5.98
N ARG A 29 0.33 -16.72 -5.58
CA ARG A 29 -0.27 -18.07 -5.69
C ARG A 29 -0.41 -18.56 -7.13
N GLN A 30 -0.51 -17.64 -8.09
CA GLN A 30 -0.53 -17.95 -9.53
C GLN A 30 0.86 -18.18 -10.13
N GLY A 31 1.93 -18.09 -9.32
CA GLY A 31 3.30 -18.29 -9.76
C GLY A 31 3.92 -17.08 -10.45
N HIS A 32 3.37 -15.88 -10.24
CA HIS A 32 4.02 -14.62 -10.63
C HIS A 32 5.11 -14.23 -9.63
N GLU A 33 6.10 -13.49 -10.10
CA GLU A 33 7.12 -12.91 -9.23
C GLU A 33 6.64 -11.54 -8.75
N VAL A 34 6.32 -11.44 -7.45
CA VAL A 34 5.72 -10.23 -6.87
C VAL A 34 6.68 -9.61 -5.87
N HIS A 35 6.92 -8.31 -6.03
CA HIS A 35 7.83 -7.51 -5.22
C HIS A 35 7.10 -6.34 -4.55
N VAL A 36 7.46 -6.06 -3.31
CA VAL A 36 7.09 -4.86 -2.57
C VAL A 36 8.34 -3.99 -2.39
N LEU A 37 8.24 -2.71 -2.72
CA LEU A 37 9.24 -1.69 -2.43
C LEU A 37 8.67 -0.72 -1.42
N THR A 38 9.27 -0.65 -0.23
CA THR A 38 8.83 0.23 0.85
C THR A 38 9.76 1.43 0.97
N CYS A 39 9.22 2.65 0.93
CA CYS A 39 10.02 3.88 0.89
C CYS A 39 10.69 4.25 2.22
N THR A 40 10.04 3.97 3.35
CA THR A 40 10.53 4.28 4.70
C THR A 40 10.28 3.12 5.65
N LEU A 41 10.73 3.22 6.92
CA LEU A 41 10.48 2.18 7.93
C LEU A 41 9.38 2.53 8.92
N GLY A 42 8.70 3.66 8.73
CA GLY A 42 7.57 4.02 9.55
C GLY A 42 7.97 4.41 10.97
N GLU A 43 9.09 5.12 11.11
CA GLU A 43 9.68 5.49 12.39
C GLU A 43 8.78 6.40 13.24
N GLU A 44 7.87 7.15 12.61
CA GLU A 44 6.94 8.08 13.28
C GLU A 44 5.56 7.46 13.56
N GLY A 45 5.42 6.14 13.36
CA GLY A 45 4.18 5.41 13.62
C GLY A 45 3.81 5.37 15.12
N GLU A 46 2.51 5.35 15.40
CA GLU A 46 2.02 5.01 16.74
C GLU A 46 2.25 3.52 17.04
N VAL A 47 2.21 3.14 18.33
CA VAL A 47 2.43 1.75 18.75
C VAL A 47 1.24 1.27 19.58
N ILE A 48 0.46 0.33 19.04
CA ILE A 48 -0.76 -0.18 19.68
C ILE A 48 -0.47 -0.92 21.01
N PRO A 49 0.41 -1.94 21.07
CA PRO A 49 0.60 -2.71 22.29
C PRO A 49 1.37 -1.91 23.33
N ALA A 50 0.81 -1.75 24.53
CA ALA A 50 1.41 -0.95 25.60
C ALA A 50 2.82 -1.44 25.99
N GLU A 51 3.07 -2.74 25.93
CA GLU A 51 4.37 -3.35 26.20
C GLU A 51 5.45 -3.00 25.17
N LEU A 52 5.06 -2.55 23.97
CA LEU A 52 5.96 -2.12 22.90
C LEU A 52 6.02 -0.59 22.77
N ALA A 53 5.26 0.16 23.58
CA ALA A 53 5.15 1.60 23.46
C ALA A 53 6.49 2.36 23.57
N HIS A 54 7.50 1.74 24.20
CA HIS A 54 8.87 2.27 24.30
C HIS A 54 9.55 2.47 22.94
N LEU A 55 9.14 1.76 21.89
CA LEU A 55 9.75 1.82 20.55
C LEU A 55 9.51 3.15 19.81
N ALA A 56 8.47 3.90 20.18
CA ALA A 56 8.03 5.12 19.49
C ALA A 56 9.13 6.19 19.39
N SER A 57 9.02 7.07 18.39
CA SER A 57 10.01 8.12 18.09
C SER A 57 10.21 9.14 19.21
N ASP A 58 9.19 9.37 20.04
CA ASP A 58 9.26 10.24 21.21
C ASP A 58 9.86 9.55 22.46
N ARG A 59 10.29 8.29 22.32
CA ARG A 59 10.90 7.46 23.37
C ARG A 59 12.26 6.92 22.94
N ASP A 60 12.36 5.63 22.64
CA ASP A 60 13.62 5.00 22.31
C ASP A 60 13.99 5.19 20.83
N ASP A 61 13.06 5.65 19.98
CA ASP A 61 13.24 5.85 18.54
C ASP A 61 13.81 4.61 17.83
N THR A 62 13.20 3.45 18.13
CA THR A 62 13.63 2.13 17.64
C THR A 62 12.54 1.40 16.86
N LEU A 63 11.44 2.08 16.53
CA LEU A 63 10.29 1.50 15.81
C LEU A 63 10.65 1.07 14.38
N GLY A 64 11.47 1.83 13.65
CA GLY A 64 11.83 1.51 12.26
C GLY A 64 12.49 0.12 12.09
N PRO A 65 13.58 -0.19 12.80
CA PRO A 65 14.18 -1.53 12.79
C PRO A 65 13.21 -2.65 13.19
N TRP A 66 12.29 -2.38 14.12
CA TRP A 66 11.24 -3.33 14.50
C TRP A 66 10.25 -3.58 13.36
N ARG A 67 9.73 -2.51 12.75
CA ARG A 67 8.79 -2.57 11.63
C ARG A 67 9.38 -3.19 10.38
N ARG A 68 10.70 -3.07 10.15
CA ARG A 68 11.39 -3.83 9.07
C ARG A 68 11.22 -5.34 9.23
N GLU A 69 11.27 -5.83 10.47
CA GLU A 69 11.10 -7.24 10.77
C GLU A 69 9.62 -7.66 10.77
N GLU A 70 8.69 -6.75 11.08
CA GLU A 70 7.26 -6.92 10.82
C GLU A 70 6.96 -7.07 9.32
N LEU A 71 7.48 -6.16 8.48
CA LEU A 71 7.41 -6.23 7.02
C LEU A 71 7.95 -7.54 6.46
N ARG A 72 9.11 -7.99 6.94
CA ARG A 72 9.72 -9.25 6.50
C ARG A 72 8.80 -10.44 6.77
N ARG A 73 8.12 -10.47 7.92
CA ARG A 73 7.15 -11.53 8.24
C ARG A 73 5.86 -11.39 7.45
N ALA A 74 5.35 -10.18 7.27
CA ALA A 74 4.13 -9.92 6.51
C ALA A 74 4.27 -10.36 5.05
N THR A 75 5.34 -9.92 4.39
CA THR A 75 5.64 -10.27 3.00
C THR A 75 5.92 -11.77 2.82
N ALA A 76 6.54 -12.42 3.80
CA ALA A 76 6.67 -13.88 3.82
C ALA A 76 5.31 -14.60 3.92
N ALA A 77 4.35 -14.07 4.70
CA ALA A 77 3.00 -14.64 4.80
C ALA A 77 2.20 -14.47 3.49
N LEU A 78 2.43 -13.38 2.77
CA LEU A 78 1.85 -13.14 1.43
C LEU A 78 2.53 -13.94 0.32
N GLY A 79 3.73 -14.49 0.58
CA GLY A 79 4.51 -15.21 -0.42
C GLY A 79 5.24 -14.32 -1.43
N VAL A 80 5.52 -13.07 -1.05
CA VAL A 80 6.14 -12.05 -1.94
C VAL A 80 7.54 -11.67 -1.46
N ARG A 81 8.31 -11.01 -2.33
CA ARG A 81 9.62 -10.44 -2.00
C ARG A 81 9.44 -8.98 -1.57
N HIS A 82 10.33 -8.47 -0.72
CA HIS A 82 10.35 -7.04 -0.39
C HIS A 82 11.76 -6.47 -0.41
N ARG A 83 11.84 -5.15 -0.57
CA ARG A 83 13.05 -4.33 -0.43
C ARG A 83 12.67 -3.00 0.23
N VAL A 84 13.61 -2.40 0.95
CA VAL A 84 13.46 -1.04 1.49
C VAL A 84 14.27 -0.09 0.62
N LEU A 85 13.67 1.03 0.25
CA LEU A 85 14.26 1.98 -0.68
C LEU A 85 15.50 2.65 -0.07
N GLY A 86 16.62 2.58 -0.80
CA GLY A 86 17.89 3.14 -0.35
C GLY A 86 18.54 2.39 0.82
N GLU A 87 18.11 1.15 1.10
CA GLU A 87 18.81 0.26 2.03
C GLU A 87 20.25 -0.02 1.55
N ASP A 88 21.22 0.09 2.46
CA ASP A 88 22.63 -0.24 2.26
C ASP A 88 23.15 -1.00 3.50
N PRO A 89 23.09 -2.35 3.48
CA PRO A 89 23.52 -3.18 4.61
C PRO A 89 25.01 -3.05 4.93
N ASP A 90 25.85 -2.79 3.92
CA ASP A 90 27.30 -2.64 4.10
C ASP A 90 27.63 -1.36 4.91
N ARG A 91 26.75 -0.35 4.81
CA ARG A 91 26.84 0.89 5.61
C ARG A 91 25.93 0.89 6.83
N GLY A 92 25.17 -0.17 7.08
CA GLY A 92 24.20 -0.25 8.16
C GLY A 92 22.99 0.68 7.98
N VAL A 93 22.70 1.12 6.76
CA VAL A 93 21.53 1.95 6.44
C VAL A 93 20.34 1.04 6.17
N LEU A 94 19.36 1.03 7.06
CA LEU A 94 18.14 0.21 6.89
C LEU A 94 17.09 0.90 6.00
N SER A 95 17.07 2.23 5.99
CA SER A 95 16.31 3.08 5.08
C SER A 95 17.05 4.38 4.89
N ARG A 96 17.05 4.92 3.68
CA ARG A 96 17.72 6.19 3.38
C ARG A 96 16.91 7.40 3.87
N TRP A 97 15.59 7.27 3.87
CA TRP A 97 14.67 8.32 4.31
C TRP A 97 13.85 7.86 5.49
N ARG A 98 13.57 8.81 6.38
CA ARG A 98 12.75 8.63 7.55
C ARG A 98 11.29 8.88 7.18
N ASP A 99 10.37 8.14 7.81
CA ASP A 99 8.95 8.49 7.85
C ASP A 99 8.76 9.96 8.24
N SER A 100 7.92 10.66 7.48
CA SER A 100 7.64 12.08 7.70
C SER A 100 6.64 12.31 8.83
N GLY A 101 5.89 11.28 9.21
CA GLY A 101 4.70 11.40 10.04
C GLY A 101 3.57 12.14 9.32
N MET A 102 2.48 12.37 10.06
CA MET A 102 1.26 12.97 9.51
C MET A 102 1.46 14.44 9.09
N ALA A 103 0.67 14.89 8.11
CA ALA A 103 0.68 16.29 7.65
C ALA A 103 0.47 17.26 8.83
N GLY A 104 1.32 18.30 8.91
CA GLY A 104 1.23 19.33 9.95
C GLY A 104 1.90 18.97 11.29
N THR A 105 2.47 17.76 11.41
CA THR A 105 3.28 17.41 12.58
C THR A 105 4.69 18.02 12.51
N PRO A 106 5.38 18.22 13.66
CA PRO A 106 6.75 18.71 13.66
C PRO A 106 7.77 17.77 13.00
N THR A 107 7.48 16.46 12.91
CA THR A 107 8.38 15.45 12.34
C THR A 107 8.58 15.65 10.84
N ALA A 108 7.57 16.18 10.13
CA ALA A 108 7.68 16.53 8.72
C ALA A 108 8.71 17.63 8.43
N ALA A 109 9.15 18.40 9.44
CA ALA A 109 10.23 19.38 9.30
C ALA A 109 11.64 18.76 9.44
N ASN A 110 11.75 17.47 9.74
CA ASN A 110 13.02 16.77 9.78
C ASN A 110 13.65 16.76 8.37
N PRO A 111 14.91 17.22 8.19
CA PRO A 111 15.56 17.21 6.88
C PRO A 111 15.70 15.80 6.26
N ALA A 112 15.67 14.75 7.08
CA ALA A 112 15.70 13.35 6.62
C ALA A 112 14.31 12.78 6.30
N ALA A 113 13.22 13.51 6.58
CA ALA A 113 11.86 13.10 6.27
C ALA A 113 11.68 12.90 4.76
N PHE A 114 11.02 11.81 4.39
CA PHE A 114 10.86 11.41 2.99
C PHE A 114 10.11 12.45 2.15
N VAL A 115 9.14 13.17 2.71
CA VAL A 115 8.42 14.26 2.05
C VAL A 115 9.35 15.40 1.59
N ASN A 116 10.50 15.58 2.26
CA ASN A 116 11.49 16.61 1.94
C ASN A 116 12.54 16.13 0.93
N ALA A 117 12.53 14.85 0.55
CA ALA A 117 13.47 14.30 -0.41
C ALA A 117 13.25 14.90 -1.81
N ASP A 118 14.35 15.08 -2.53
CA ASP A 118 14.29 15.49 -3.93
C ASP A 118 13.63 14.39 -4.76
N VAL A 119 12.60 14.75 -5.54
CA VAL A 119 11.81 13.78 -6.29
C VAL A 119 12.65 13.07 -7.35
N ASP A 120 13.55 13.77 -8.03
CA ASP A 120 14.36 13.20 -9.10
C ASP A 120 15.40 12.22 -8.53
N GLU A 121 15.97 12.54 -7.36
CA GLU A 121 16.87 11.62 -6.65
C GLU A 121 16.18 10.31 -6.26
N VAL A 122 15.00 10.40 -5.65
CA VAL A 122 14.24 9.21 -5.24
C VAL A 122 13.76 8.44 -6.46
N ALA A 123 13.25 9.14 -7.48
CA ALA A 123 12.77 8.55 -8.72
C ALA A 123 13.85 7.77 -9.45
N ALA A 124 15.11 8.24 -9.44
CA ALA A 124 16.23 7.49 -10.01
C ALA A 124 16.42 6.12 -9.32
N LEU A 125 16.34 6.07 -7.98
CA LEU A 125 16.45 4.80 -7.25
C LEU A 125 15.26 3.87 -7.50
N VAL A 126 14.04 4.42 -7.63
CA VAL A 126 12.88 3.62 -8.00
C VAL A 126 13.01 3.11 -9.45
N ALA A 127 13.52 3.93 -10.37
CA ALA A 127 13.76 3.56 -11.76
C ALA A 127 14.84 2.46 -11.88
N ASP A 128 15.87 2.47 -11.05
CA ASP A 128 16.84 1.38 -10.95
C ASP A 128 16.17 0.05 -10.58
N VAL A 129 15.25 0.06 -9.59
CA VAL A 129 14.48 -1.13 -9.22
C VAL A 129 13.57 -1.59 -10.36
N VAL A 130 12.86 -0.67 -11.02
CA VAL A 130 12.00 -1.01 -12.18
C VAL A 130 12.85 -1.59 -13.32
N THR A 131 14.04 -1.04 -13.57
CA THR A 131 14.95 -1.51 -14.63
C THR A 131 15.54 -2.88 -14.31
N GLU A 132 15.89 -3.13 -13.04
CA GLU A 132 16.39 -4.43 -12.58
C GLU A 132 15.31 -5.53 -12.73
N LEU A 133 14.10 -5.24 -12.22
CA LEU A 133 13.02 -6.23 -12.15
C LEU A 133 12.27 -6.39 -13.48
N ARG A 134 12.24 -5.34 -14.31
CA ARG A 134 11.42 -5.23 -15.53
C ARG A 134 9.97 -5.68 -15.29
N PRO A 135 9.26 -5.09 -14.30
CA PRO A 135 7.88 -5.46 -14.03
C PRO A 135 7.01 -5.14 -15.24
N SER A 136 5.95 -5.94 -15.46
CA SER A 136 4.91 -5.58 -16.42
C SER A 136 3.85 -4.66 -15.80
N VAL A 137 3.74 -4.68 -14.47
CA VAL A 137 2.82 -3.85 -13.68
C VAL A 137 3.53 -3.22 -12.50
N VAL A 138 3.31 -1.91 -12.32
CA VAL A 138 3.64 -1.16 -11.10
C VAL A 138 2.34 -0.65 -10.47
N VAL A 139 2.20 -0.83 -9.16
CA VAL A 139 1.08 -0.29 -8.38
C VAL A 139 1.60 0.67 -7.31
N THR A 140 0.93 1.80 -7.15
CA THR A 140 1.19 2.79 -6.10
C THR A 140 -0.10 3.53 -5.73
N TYR A 141 -0.01 4.70 -5.10
CA TYR A 141 -1.15 5.54 -4.71
C TYR A 141 -1.58 6.50 -5.84
N ASP A 142 -2.75 7.12 -5.69
CA ASP A 142 -3.16 8.26 -6.50
C ASP A 142 -2.47 9.57 -6.04
N GLU A 143 -2.75 10.68 -6.73
CA GLU A 143 -2.17 12.00 -6.42
C GLU A 143 -2.53 12.51 -5.00
N HIS A 144 -3.57 11.95 -4.39
CA HIS A 144 -3.98 12.25 -3.02
C HIS A 144 -3.34 11.34 -1.96
N GLY A 145 -2.54 10.36 -2.36
CA GLY A 145 -1.89 9.44 -1.42
C GLY A 145 -2.89 8.58 -0.64
N GLY A 146 -4.06 8.30 -1.22
CA GLY A 146 -5.15 7.55 -0.63
C GLY A 146 -5.92 8.27 0.49
N TYR A 147 -5.29 8.54 1.65
CA TYR A 147 -5.92 9.28 2.76
C TYR A 147 -5.26 10.64 3.05
N GLY A 148 -4.31 11.06 2.21
CA GLY A 148 -3.61 12.34 2.37
C GLY A 148 -2.32 12.27 3.19
N HIS A 149 -1.77 11.08 3.43
CA HIS A 149 -0.47 10.98 4.10
C HIS A 149 0.63 11.61 3.22
N PRO A 150 1.50 12.49 3.76
CA PRO A 150 2.56 13.13 2.99
C PRO A 150 3.46 12.13 2.24
N ASP A 151 3.87 11.06 2.91
CA ASP A 151 4.72 10.03 2.28
C ASP A 151 4.01 9.20 1.22
N HIS A 152 2.68 9.04 1.28
CA HIS A 152 1.94 8.36 0.21
C HIS A 152 1.92 9.22 -1.05
N ILE A 153 1.70 10.53 -0.87
CA ILE A 153 1.76 11.51 -1.96
C ILE A 153 3.18 11.56 -2.55
N GLN A 154 4.21 11.55 -1.71
CA GLN A 154 5.59 11.52 -2.18
C GLN A 154 5.89 10.20 -2.92
N THR A 155 5.44 9.06 -2.39
CA THR A 155 5.58 7.74 -3.04
C THR A 155 4.92 7.71 -4.42
N HIS A 156 3.73 8.30 -4.55
CA HIS A 156 3.07 8.52 -5.83
C HIS A 156 3.96 9.34 -6.78
N ARG A 157 4.43 10.52 -6.36
CA ARG A 157 5.24 11.42 -7.19
C ARG A 157 6.52 10.76 -7.70
N VAL A 158 7.27 10.09 -6.82
CA VAL A 158 8.55 9.47 -7.19
C VAL A 158 8.35 8.24 -8.06
N THR A 159 7.26 7.50 -7.87
CA THR A 159 6.93 6.33 -8.70
C THR A 159 6.51 6.75 -10.11
N CYS A 160 5.66 7.77 -10.23
CA CYS A 160 5.28 8.35 -11.53
C CYS A 160 6.50 8.90 -12.27
N ALA A 161 7.34 9.70 -11.59
CA ALA A 161 8.57 10.23 -12.17
C ALA A 161 9.55 9.13 -12.60
N ALA A 162 9.70 8.07 -11.80
CA ALA A 162 10.54 6.93 -12.14
C ALA A 162 10.07 6.24 -13.43
N VAL A 163 8.77 5.94 -13.54
CA VAL A 163 8.20 5.32 -14.75
C VAL A 163 8.28 6.25 -15.96
N ALA A 164 8.03 7.56 -15.78
CA ALA A 164 8.15 8.56 -16.84
C ALA A 164 9.60 8.71 -17.35
N SER A 165 10.60 8.48 -16.49
CA SER A 165 12.01 8.55 -16.91
C SER A 165 12.44 7.43 -17.87
N LEU A 166 11.68 6.33 -17.93
CA LEU A 166 11.98 5.18 -18.78
C LEU A 166 11.54 5.42 -20.24
N PRO A 167 12.20 4.77 -21.23
CA PRO A 167 11.71 4.76 -22.61
C PRO A 167 10.27 4.26 -22.68
N GLU A 168 9.40 4.93 -23.45
CA GLU A 168 7.96 4.62 -23.53
C GLU A 168 7.67 3.13 -23.80
N ALA A 169 8.47 2.49 -24.65
CA ALA A 169 8.33 1.07 -25.00
C ALA A 169 8.70 0.09 -23.86
N GLU A 170 9.37 0.57 -22.81
CA GLU A 170 9.82 -0.21 -21.65
C GLU A 170 9.01 0.10 -20.38
N ARG A 171 8.07 1.06 -20.44
CA ARG A 171 7.27 1.45 -19.28
C ARG A 171 6.30 0.33 -18.87
N PRO A 172 6.26 -0.07 -17.59
CA PRO A 172 5.21 -0.94 -17.08
C PRO A 172 3.85 -0.25 -17.15
N ALA A 173 2.77 -1.04 -17.13
CA ALA A 173 1.46 -0.49 -16.81
C ALA A 173 1.48 0.03 -15.37
N LEU A 174 1.03 1.27 -15.16
CA LEU A 174 1.06 1.94 -13.86
C LEU A 174 -0.37 2.12 -13.33
N TYR A 175 -0.60 1.70 -12.09
CA TYR A 175 -1.92 1.75 -11.46
C TYR A 175 -1.89 2.42 -10.09
N ALA A 176 -2.96 3.14 -9.77
CA ALA A 176 -3.30 3.58 -8.43
C ALA A 176 -4.22 2.54 -7.75
N VAL A 177 -3.97 2.25 -6.48
CA VAL A 177 -4.91 1.49 -5.63
C VAL A 177 -6.04 2.41 -5.14
N LEU A 178 -7.30 1.98 -5.33
CA LEU A 178 -8.50 2.76 -5.03
C LEU A 178 -9.65 1.83 -4.57
N THR A 179 -10.65 2.41 -3.89
CA THR A 179 -11.85 1.67 -3.47
C THR A 179 -13.10 2.25 -4.14
N PRO A 180 -13.90 1.44 -4.86
CA PRO A 180 -15.21 1.88 -5.34
C PRO A 180 -16.14 2.26 -4.19
N ARG A 181 -16.87 3.37 -4.32
CA ARG A 181 -17.86 3.82 -3.32
C ARG A 181 -18.89 2.74 -2.98
N SER A 182 -19.35 1.97 -3.98
CA SER A 182 -20.29 0.87 -3.73
C SER A 182 -19.71 -0.21 -2.81
N TRP A 183 -18.43 -0.57 -2.98
CA TRP A 183 -17.75 -1.55 -2.14
C TRP A 183 -17.53 -1.03 -0.72
N ALA A 184 -17.13 0.23 -0.58
CA ALA A 184 -16.94 0.85 0.73
C ALA A 184 -18.26 0.91 1.54
N LEU A 185 -19.39 1.17 0.86
CA LEU A 185 -20.72 1.12 1.48
C LEU A 185 -21.12 -0.30 1.88
N GLU A 186 -20.86 -1.30 1.03
CA GLU A 186 -21.11 -2.71 1.35
C GLU A 186 -20.26 -3.15 2.56
N ASP A 187 -19.00 -2.74 2.61
CA ASP A 187 -18.09 -3.07 3.71
C ASP A 187 -18.56 -2.46 5.03
N ARG A 188 -19.05 -1.21 5.03
CA ARG A 188 -19.69 -0.60 6.21
C ARG A 188 -20.94 -1.36 6.66
N GLY A 189 -21.79 -1.77 5.71
CA GLY A 189 -22.97 -2.59 6.00
C GLY A 189 -22.59 -3.92 6.65
N TRP A 190 -21.59 -4.60 6.10
CA TRP A 190 -21.09 -5.85 6.66
C TRP A 190 -20.51 -5.65 8.07
N LEU A 191 -19.70 -4.60 8.28
CA LEU A 191 -19.11 -4.30 9.60
C LEU A 191 -20.19 -4.04 10.65
N ALA A 192 -21.25 -3.31 10.30
CA ALA A 192 -22.37 -3.04 11.22
C ALA A 192 -23.12 -4.30 11.66
N GLU A 193 -23.15 -5.32 10.81
CA GLU A 193 -23.79 -6.61 11.10
C GLU A 193 -22.86 -7.59 11.85
N HIS A 194 -21.55 -7.52 11.63
CA HIS A 194 -20.61 -8.57 12.04
C HIS A 194 -19.60 -8.16 13.13
N VAL A 195 -19.35 -6.87 13.33
CA VAL A 195 -18.44 -6.40 14.39
C VAL A 195 -19.24 -6.10 15.66
N PRO A 196 -19.13 -6.91 16.72
CA PRO A 196 -19.91 -6.69 17.93
C PRO A 196 -19.37 -5.47 18.70
N ALA A 197 -20.26 -4.77 19.41
CA ALA A 197 -19.86 -3.64 20.27
C ALA A 197 -18.80 -4.01 21.32
N SER A 198 -18.73 -5.28 21.73
CA SER A 198 -17.72 -5.80 22.65
C SER A 198 -16.30 -5.85 22.06
N ALA A 199 -16.13 -5.67 20.75
CA ALA A 199 -14.82 -5.61 20.10
C ALA A 199 -14.05 -4.32 20.45
N GLY A 200 -14.73 -3.29 20.97
CA GLY A 200 -14.11 -2.01 21.34
C GLY A 200 -13.78 -1.10 20.16
N TRP A 201 -14.09 -1.51 18.93
CA TRP A 201 -13.84 -0.73 17.72
C TRP A 201 -15.03 0.14 17.31
N GLN A 202 -14.74 1.29 16.74
CA GLN A 202 -15.71 2.15 16.08
C GLN A 202 -16.06 1.56 14.70
N VAL A 203 -17.33 1.23 14.50
CA VAL A 203 -17.87 0.86 13.19
C VAL A 203 -18.32 2.12 12.44
N PRO A 204 -17.76 2.44 11.25
CA PRO A 204 -18.17 3.60 10.49
C PRO A 204 -19.64 3.54 10.04
N ALA A 205 -20.38 4.62 10.23
CA ALA A 205 -21.75 4.74 9.76
C ALA A 205 -21.80 4.94 8.22
N PRO A 206 -22.88 4.56 7.53
CA PRO A 206 -23.01 4.77 6.08
C PRO A 206 -22.84 6.24 5.64
N GLY A 207 -23.16 7.20 6.51
CA GLY A 207 -23.06 8.63 6.24
C GLY A 207 -21.71 9.27 6.56
N ASP A 208 -20.79 8.57 7.21
CA ASP A 208 -19.47 9.11 7.55
C ASP A 208 -18.68 9.44 6.28
N ALA A 209 -17.82 10.46 6.34
CA ALA A 209 -16.94 10.78 5.23
C ALA A 209 -16.05 9.57 4.89
N PHE A 210 -15.73 9.42 3.60
CA PHE A 210 -14.74 8.45 3.14
C PHE A 210 -13.41 9.16 2.89
N PRO A 211 -12.27 8.45 2.96
CA PRO A 211 -11.00 9.00 2.51
C PRO A 211 -11.02 9.26 0.99
N PRO A 212 -10.13 10.13 0.46
CA PRO A 212 -10.02 10.42 -0.97
C PRO A 212 -9.89 9.19 -1.88
N SER A 213 -9.27 8.10 -1.42
CA SER A 213 -9.16 6.83 -2.17
C SER A 213 -10.49 6.14 -2.44
N VAL A 214 -11.57 6.51 -1.76
CA VAL A 214 -12.91 6.02 -2.06
C VAL A 214 -13.55 6.92 -3.12
N VAL A 215 -13.58 6.40 -4.34
CA VAL A 215 -13.96 7.15 -5.53
C VAL A 215 -15.26 6.63 -6.12
N ASP A 216 -15.84 7.39 -7.06
CA ASP A 216 -16.97 6.91 -7.83
C ASP A 216 -16.61 5.62 -8.58
N ASP A 217 -17.55 4.67 -8.61
CA ASP A 217 -17.35 3.33 -9.15
C ASP A 217 -16.75 3.28 -10.56
N VAL A 218 -17.05 4.28 -11.38
CA VAL A 218 -16.60 4.41 -12.77
C VAL A 218 -15.10 4.73 -12.89
N VAL A 219 -14.50 5.31 -11.86
CA VAL A 219 -13.07 5.64 -11.83
C VAL A 219 -12.23 4.37 -11.69
N VAL A 220 -12.72 3.39 -10.93
CA VAL A 220 -12.03 2.11 -10.73
C VAL A 220 -12.27 1.22 -11.94
N THR A 221 -11.22 0.95 -12.71
CA THR A 221 -11.28 0.24 -14.00
C THR A 221 -10.77 -1.19 -13.93
N HIS A 222 -9.98 -1.51 -12.92
CA HIS A 222 -9.38 -2.83 -12.72
C HIS A 222 -9.69 -3.35 -11.32
N GLU A 223 -9.71 -4.66 -11.17
CA GLU A 223 -9.97 -5.31 -9.89
C GLU A 223 -9.18 -6.61 -9.72
N VAL A 224 -8.93 -6.94 -8.45
CA VAL A 224 -8.61 -8.29 -8.01
C VAL A 224 -9.70 -8.69 -7.01
N ILE A 225 -10.36 -9.82 -7.25
CA ILE A 225 -11.35 -10.41 -6.33
C ILE A 225 -10.92 -11.84 -6.05
N ASP A 226 -10.43 -12.07 -4.84
CA ASP A 226 -9.95 -13.38 -4.38
C ASP A 226 -10.18 -13.57 -2.87
N PRO A 227 -11.36 -14.06 -2.46
CA PRO A 227 -11.64 -14.38 -1.07
C PRO A 227 -10.70 -15.45 -0.48
N ASP A 228 -10.09 -16.30 -1.31
CA ASP A 228 -9.16 -17.34 -0.85
C ASP A 228 -7.78 -16.77 -0.48
N ALA A 229 -7.49 -15.51 -0.85
CA ALA A 229 -6.30 -14.78 -0.44
C ALA A 229 -6.43 -14.13 0.95
N VAL A 230 -7.65 -13.96 1.47
CA VAL A 230 -7.91 -13.29 2.77
C VAL A 230 -7.13 -13.92 3.93
N PRO A 231 -7.01 -15.26 4.07
CA PRO A 231 -6.20 -15.83 5.14
C PRO A 231 -4.72 -15.42 5.11
N ALA A 232 -4.14 -15.22 3.92
CA ALA A 232 -2.77 -14.75 3.78
C ALA A 232 -2.66 -13.26 4.15
N GLN A 233 -3.61 -12.43 3.70
CA GLN A 233 -3.71 -11.02 4.09
C GLN A 233 -3.87 -10.87 5.62
N GLU A 234 -4.74 -11.66 6.25
CA GLU A 234 -4.89 -11.68 7.71
C GLU A 234 -3.58 -12.04 8.43
N ALA A 235 -2.86 -13.05 7.94
CA ALA A 235 -1.58 -13.44 8.53
C ALA A 235 -0.53 -12.33 8.38
N ALA A 236 -0.54 -11.62 7.26
CA ALA A 236 0.35 -10.49 7.00
C ALA A 236 0.04 -9.30 7.92
N LEU A 237 -1.23 -8.92 8.06
CA LEU A 237 -1.67 -7.88 8.99
C LEU A 237 -1.34 -8.24 10.45
N ARG A 238 -1.50 -9.51 10.86
CA ARG A 238 -1.09 -9.96 12.20
C ARG A 238 0.41 -9.87 12.46
N ALA A 239 1.24 -9.83 11.41
CA ALA A 239 2.68 -9.67 11.55
C ALA A 239 3.07 -8.22 11.89
N HIS A 240 2.24 -7.24 11.50
CA HIS A 240 2.33 -5.81 11.83
C HIS A 240 1.72 -5.50 13.20
N ARG A 241 2.19 -6.21 14.23
CA ARG A 241 1.62 -6.18 15.59
C ARG A 241 1.64 -4.78 16.20
N THR A 242 2.61 -3.93 15.84
CA THR A 242 2.66 -2.55 16.35
C THR A 242 1.58 -1.65 15.74
N GLN A 243 1.08 -1.98 14.54
CA GLN A 243 0.23 -1.10 13.74
C GLN A 243 -1.21 -1.59 13.56
N VAL A 244 -1.45 -2.91 13.63
CA VAL A 244 -2.75 -3.50 13.27
C VAL A 244 -3.26 -4.49 14.32
N SER A 245 -4.51 -4.30 14.74
CA SER A 245 -5.27 -5.28 15.51
C SER A 245 -6.21 -6.05 14.59
N VAL A 246 -6.10 -7.39 14.54
CA VAL A 246 -6.85 -8.23 13.59
C VAL A 246 -7.91 -9.08 14.32
N GLY A 247 -9.16 -8.97 13.86
CA GLY A 247 -10.32 -9.75 14.32
C GLY A 247 -10.70 -10.83 13.31
N GLU A 248 -11.94 -11.29 13.37
CA GLU A 248 -12.49 -12.23 12.37
C GLU A 248 -12.90 -11.46 11.11
N ARG A 249 -12.14 -11.60 10.02
CA ARG A 249 -12.38 -10.93 8.73
C ARG A 249 -12.45 -9.39 8.79
N CYS A 250 -11.88 -8.79 9.82
CA CYS A 250 -11.79 -7.35 10.00
C CYS A 250 -10.53 -6.99 10.80
N TYR A 251 -10.18 -5.71 10.79
CA TYR A 251 -9.05 -5.18 11.55
C TYR A 251 -9.34 -3.73 11.97
N ALA A 252 -8.50 -3.20 12.85
CA ALA A 252 -8.43 -1.78 13.18
C ALA A 252 -6.97 -1.34 13.37
N LEU A 253 -6.73 -0.05 13.14
CA LEU A 253 -5.44 0.61 13.44
C LEU A 253 -5.51 1.26 14.84
N SER A 254 -4.54 2.11 15.18
CA SER A 254 -4.51 2.81 16.48
C SER A 254 -5.67 3.77 16.71
N ASN A 255 -6.39 4.15 15.66
CA ASN A 255 -7.61 4.97 15.74
C ASN A 255 -8.87 4.18 16.11
N ASP A 256 -8.76 2.86 16.34
CA ASP A 256 -9.85 1.94 16.67
C ASP A 256 -10.99 1.91 15.64
N ILE A 257 -10.77 2.36 14.40
CA ILE A 257 -11.78 2.32 13.34
C ILE A 257 -11.73 0.96 12.64
N ALA A 258 -12.85 0.23 12.67
CA ALA A 258 -12.94 -1.09 12.05
C ALA A 258 -12.98 -1.00 10.51
N ALA A 259 -12.22 -1.88 9.86
CA ALA A 259 -12.19 -2.09 8.42
C ALA A 259 -12.36 -3.58 8.08
N ARG A 260 -12.98 -3.89 6.94
CA ARG A 260 -13.30 -5.26 6.53
C ARG A 260 -12.20 -5.84 5.65
N LEU A 261 -11.93 -7.13 5.82
CA LEU A 261 -11.14 -7.95 4.90
C LEU A 261 -12.09 -8.61 3.88
N SER A 262 -12.42 -7.84 2.86
CA SER A 262 -13.46 -8.18 1.87
C SER A 262 -12.98 -9.17 0.80
N GLY A 263 -11.66 -9.32 0.62
CA GLY A 263 -11.08 -10.17 -0.43
C GLY A 263 -11.16 -9.55 -1.82
N ARG A 264 -11.22 -8.21 -1.89
CA ARG A 264 -11.29 -7.45 -3.14
C ARG A 264 -10.52 -6.15 -3.04
N GLU A 265 -9.85 -5.79 -4.12
CA GLU A 265 -9.05 -4.57 -4.25
C GLU A 265 -9.28 -3.96 -5.64
N GLY A 266 -9.38 -2.64 -5.70
CA GLY A 266 -9.68 -1.89 -6.92
C GLY A 266 -8.47 -1.08 -7.39
N PHE A 267 -8.36 -0.92 -8.70
CA PHE A 267 -7.25 -0.19 -9.31
C PHE A 267 -7.71 0.68 -10.49
N ALA A 268 -6.96 1.74 -10.77
CA ALA A 268 -7.17 2.60 -11.92
C ALA A 268 -5.83 2.96 -12.57
N ASN A 269 -5.81 3.12 -13.89
CA ASN A 269 -4.60 3.50 -14.62
C ASN A 269 -4.13 4.90 -14.19
N LEU A 270 -2.82 5.06 -14.11
CA LEU A 270 -2.15 6.34 -13.94
C LEU A 270 -1.39 6.72 -15.21
N ASP A 271 -1.45 7.98 -15.57
CA ASP A 271 -0.52 8.56 -16.53
C ASP A 271 0.79 8.90 -15.80
N PRO A 272 1.93 8.27 -16.13
CA PRO A 272 3.19 8.53 -15.44
C PRO A 272 3.72 9.96 -15.65
N GLU A 273 3.37 10.62 -16.76
CA GLU A 273 3.86 11.98 -17.07
C GLU A 273 3.14 13.04 -16.23
N THR A 274 1.85 12.84 -16.00
CA THR A 274 1.01 13.83 -15.29
C THR A 274 0.72 13.44 -13.84
N GLY A 275 0.87 12.16 -13.48
CA GLY A 275 0.42 11.59 -12.20
C GLY A 275 -1.11 11.47 -12.08
N ALA A 276 -1.86 11.84 -13.11
CA ALA A 276 -3.32 11.84 -13.05
C ALA A 276 -3.89 10.45 -13.35
N LEU A 277 -5.07 10.17 -12.77
CA LEU A 277 -5.87 9.00 -13.15
C LEU A 277 -6.31 9.10 -14.60
N VAL A 278 -6.13 8.03 -15.37
CA VAL A 278 -6.60 7.95 -16.75
C VAL A 278 -8.07 7.57 -16.75
N PRO A 279 -8.97 8.38 -17.34
CA PRO A 279 -10.39 8.07 -17.40
C PRO A 279 -10.66 6.74 -18.12
N PRO A 280 -11.71 5.99 -17.72
CA PRO A 280 -12.11 4.79 -18.43
C PRO A 280 -12.48 5.11 -19.89
N PRO A 281 -12.26 4.17 -20.83
CA PRO A 281 -12.80 4.28 -22.17
C PRO A 281 -14.34 4.44 -22.15
N SER A 282 -14.87 5.30 -23.02
CA SER A 282 -16.31 5.50 -23.17
C SER A 282 -17.04 4.17 -23.40
N GLY A 283 -17.98 3.83 -22.50
CA GLY A 283 -18.80 2.61 -22.60
C GLY A 283 -18.24 1.36 -21.92
N ALA A 284 -17.12 1.46 -21.21
CA ALA A 284 -16.66 0.38 -20.33
C ALA A 284 -17.69 0.15 -19.20
N SER A 285 -18.28 -1.04 -19.16
CA SER A 285 -19.32 -1.40 -18.18
C SER A 285 -18.86 -2.41 -17.12
N ARG A 286 -17.65 -2.96 -17.26
CA ARG A 286 -17.08 -3.95 -16.34
C ARG A 286 -15.61 -3.64 -16.06
N ARG A 287 -15.20 -3.85 -14.81
CA ARG A 287 -13.80 -3.82 -14.41
C ARG A 287 -13.07 -5.02 -14.98
N THR A 288 -11.81 -4.84 -15.35
CA THR A 288 -10.96 -5.91 -15.89
C THR A 288 -9.97 -6.42 -14.84
N PRO A 289 -9.45 -7.65 -14.99
CA PRO A 289 -8.39 -8.13 -14.11
C PRO A 289 -7.13 -7.24 -14.17
N LEU A 290 -6.41 -7.10 -13.05
CA LEU A 290 -5.18 -6.29 -12.96
C LEU A 290 -4.09 -6.76 -13.94
N LEU A 291 -3.92 -8.08 -14.09
CA LEU A 291 -3.16 -8.66 -15.19
C LEU A 291 -4.12 -9.16 -16.25
N PRO A 292 -3.95 -8.79 -17.54
CA PRO A 292 -4.72 -9.42 -18.59
C PRO A 292 -4.45 -10.93 -18.55
N GLY A 293 -5.52 -11.72 -18.44
CA GLY A 293 -5.40 -13.17 -18.45
C GLY A 293 -4.60 -13.61 -19.68
N ALA A 294 -3.63 -14.51 -19.50
CA ALA A 294 -3.03 -15.20 -20.64
C ALA A 294 -4.19 -15.83 -21.41
N GLY A 295 -4.41 -15.38 -22.65
CA GLY A 295 -5.65 -15.60 -23.40
C GLY A 295 -6.19 -17.03 -23.31
N ALA A 296 -7.51 -17.13 -23.18
CA ALA A 296 -8.27 -18.36 -23.43
C ALA A 296 -8.03 -18.89 -24.86
#